data_AF-A0A8T3QD64-F1
#
_entry.id   AF-A0A8T3QD64-F1
#
_cell.length_a   1.000
_cell.length_b   1.000
_cell.length_c   1.000
_cell.angle_alpha   90.00
_cell.angle_beta   90.00
_cell.angle_gamma   90.00
#
_symmetry.space_group_name_H-M   'P 1'
#
loop_
_entity.id
_entity.type
_entity.pdbx_description
1 polymer ?
#
loop_
_entity_poly.entity_id
_entity_poly.type
_entity_poly.pdbx_seq_one_letter_code
_entity_poly.pdbx_strand_id
1 'polypeptide(L)' 'MCRSIKTLRRPGEAATTGELEAAARQYVRKLSGFRVPSARNQDAFDAAIAEIAAVSRRLIESVGVPVEEGPDRWIR' A
#
# COMPACT_ATOMS: atom_id res chain seq x y z
N MET A 1 -16.88 2.42 0.90
CA MET A 1 -16.18 3.71 0.88
C MET A 1 -14.70 3.39 0.90
N CYS A 2 -13.93 3.74 -0.14
CA CYS A 2 -12.50 3.40 -0.19
C CYS A 2 -11.78 4.11 0.95
N ARG A 3 -10.84 3.41 1.60
CA ARG A 3 -10.04 3.99 2.68
C ARG A 3 -9.09 4.99 2.02
N SER A 4 -8.94 6.20 2.56
CA SER A 4 -7.95 7.14 2.03
C SER A 4 -6.55 6.57 2.19
N ILE A 5 -5.70 6.73 1.16
CA ILE A 5 -4.26 6.46 1.28
C ILE A 5 -3.71 7.39 2.36
N LYS A 6 -3.02 6.84 3.36
CA LYS A 6 -2.50 7.57 4.52
C LYS A 6 -1.10 8.11 4.24
N THR A 7 -0.78 9.26 4.82
CA THR A 7 0.59 9.80 4.80
C THR A 7 1.49 8.96 5.70
N LEU A 8 2.52 8.33 5.12
CA LEU A 8 3.45 7.45 5.84
C LEU A 8 4.68 8.18 6.40
N ARG A 9 4.98 9.40 5.93
CA ARG A 9 6.05 10.24 6.46
C ARG A 9 5.62 10.89 7.77
N ARG A 10 5.73 10.13 8.88
CA ARG A 10 5.40 10.56 10.24
C ARG A 10 6.68 10.85 11.03
N PRO A 11 6.77 11.96 11.80
CA PRO A 11 7.96 12.25 12.59
C PRO A 11 8.24 11.15 13.63
N GLY A 12 9.46 10.61 13.64
CA GLY A 12 9.90 9.64 14.64
C GLY A 12 9.34 8.22 14.48
N GLU A 13 8.62 7.93 13.40
CA GLU A 13 8.02 6.61 13.16
C GLU A 13 8.48 6.00 11.83
N ALA A 14 8.77 4.70 11.86
CA ALA A 14 8.90 3.90 10.65
C ALA A 14 7.52 3.64 10.03
N ALA A 15 7.50 3.56 8.70
CA ALA A 15 6.37 2.99 7.97
C ALA A 15 6.43 1.46 8.01
N THR A 16 5.29 0.79 7.98
CA THR A 16 5.26 -0.67 7.93
C THR A 16 5.04 -1.22 6.53
N THR A 17 5.49 -2.46 6.27
CA THR A 17 5.18 -3.17 5.02
C THR A 17 3.68 -3.31 4.77
N GLY A 18 2.89 -3.57 5.83
CA GLY A 18 1.43 -3.62 5.74
C GLY A 18 0.80 -2.28 5.37
N GLU A 19 1.31 -1.15 5.88
CA GLU A 19 0.83 0.18 5.49
C GLU A 19 1.09 0.48 3.99
N LEU A 20 2.25 0.08 3.48
CA LEU A 20 2.61 0.22 2.06
C LEU A 20 1.71 -0.64 1.18
N GLU A 21 1.47 -1.90 1.56
CA GLU A 21 0.58 -2.80 0.84
C GLU A 21 -0.87 -2.29 0.85
N ALA A 22 -1.34 -1.76 1.98
CA ALA A 22 -2.65 -1.15 2.10
C ALA A 22 -2.80 0.07 1.18
N ALA A 23 -1.79 0.94 1.13
CA ALA A 23 -1.75 2.08 0.22
C ALA A 23 -1.79 1.63 -1.25
N ALA A 24 -0.97 0.66 -1.64
CA ALA A 24 -0.94 0.08 -2.97
C ALA A 24 -2.30 -0.51 -3.38
N ARG A 25 -2.94 -1.25 -2.47
CA ARG A 25 -4.29 -1.82 -2.67
C ARG A 25 -5.34 -0.75 -2.92
N GLN A 26 -5.31 0.36 -2.18
CA GLN A 26 -6.25 1.46 -2.42
C GLN A 26 -5.97 2.15 -3.76
N TYR A 27 -4.70 2.35 -4.12
CA TYR A 27 -4.32 2.90 -5.42
C TYR A 27 -4.88 2.04 -6.57
N VAL A 28 -4.62 0.71 -6.54
CA VAL A 28 -5.08 -0.21 -7.58
C VAL A 28 -6.60 -0.21 -7.69
N ARG A 29 -7.33 -0.22 -6.57
CA ARG A 29 -8.80 -0.13 -6.57
C ARG A 29 -9.30 1.20 -7.13
N LYS A 30 -8.65 2.31 -6.78
CA LYS A 30 -9.03 3.64 -7.27
C LYS A 30 -8.80 3.79 -8.77
N LEU A 31 -7.66 3.30 -9.26
CA LEU A 31 -7.29 3.35 -10.68
C LEU A 31 -8.18 2.45 -11.53
N SER A 32 -8.40 1.21 -11.07
CA SER A 32 -9.13 0.20 -11.84
C SER A 32 -10.65 0.37 -11.78
N GLY A 33 -11.19 1.08 -10.78
CA GLY A 33 -12.63 1.21 -10.55
C GLY A 33 -13.29 -0.03 -9.94
N PHE A 34 -12.53 -1.11 -9.70
CA PHE A 34 -13.06 -2.33 -9.07
C PHE A 34 -13.18 -2.15 -7.57
N ARG A 35 -14.36 -2.49 -7.04
CA ARG A 35 -14.57 -2.61 -5.59
C ARG A 35 -13.99 -3.92 -5.05
N VAL A 36 -14.20 -4.99 -5.79
CA VAL A 36 -13.68 -6.34 -5.57
C VAL A 36 -13.32 -6.90 -6.94
N PRO A 37 -12.07 -7.36 -7.16
CA PRO A 37 -11.71 -8.02 -8.42
C PRO A 37 -12.46 -9.34 -8.56
N SER A 38 -12.73 -9.76 -9.80
CA SER A 38 -13.20 -11.11 -10.07
C SER A 38 -12.07 -12.13 -9.85
N ALA A 39 -12.41 -13.41 -9.65
CA ALA A 39 -11.41 -14.47 -9.49
C ALA A 39 -10.39 -14.50 -10.65
N ARG A 40 -10.86 -14.25 -11.88
CA ARG A 40 -9.99 -14.18 -13.08
C ARG A 40 -8.96 -13.05 -13.01
N ASN A 41 -9.28 -11.93 -12.35
CA ASN A 41 -8.42 -10.75 -12.30
C ASN A 41 -7.57 -10.72 -11.01
N GLN A 42 -7.72 -11.69 -10.12
CA GLN A 42 -7.08 -11.70 -8.80
C GLN A 42 -5.56 -11.62 -8.92
N ASP A 43 -4.95 -12.46 -9.75
CA ASP A 43 -3.50 -12.51 -9.95
C ASP A 43 -2.95 -11.16 -10.48
N ALA A 44 -3.67 -10.52 -11.40
CA ALA A 44 -3.28 -9.21 -11.94
C ALA A 44 -3.36 -8.11 -10.86
N PHE A 45 -4.34 -8.16 -9.98
CA PHE A 45 -4.45 -7.23 -8.85
C PHE A 45 -3.34 -7.46 -7.84
N ASP A 46 -3.06 -8.70 -7.47
CA ASP A 46 -2.06 -9.03 -6.46
C ASP A 46 -0.65 -8.68 -6.96
N ALA A 47 -0.33 -8.95 -8.24
CA ALA A 47 0.92 -8.52 -8.86
C ALA A 47 1.07 -6.99 -8.85
N ALA A 48 0.04 -6.24 -9.28
CA ALA A 48 0.09 -4.79 -9.28
C ALA A 48 0.27 -4.21 -7.86
N ILE A 49 -0.42 -4.77 -6.87
CA ILE A 49 -0.29 -4.36 -5.46
C ILE A 49 1.15 -4.57 -4.98
N ALA A 50 1.74 -5.73 -5.24
CA ALA A 50 3.11 -6.05 -4.84
C ALA A 50 4.13 -5.09 -5.47
N GLU A 51 4.02 -4.83 -6.78
CA GLU A 51 4.91 -3.92 -7.49
C GLU A 51 4.81 -2.48 -6.98
N ILE A 52 3.58 -1.99 -6.78
CA ILE A 52 3.35 -0.63 -6.28
C ILE A 52 3.83 -0.51 -4.83
N ALA A 53 3.62 -1.53 -3.99
CA ALA A 53 4.15 -1.54 -2.63
C ALA A 53 5.69 -1.49 -2.64
N ALA A 54 6.35 -2.24 -3.53
CA ALA A 54 7.80 -2.24 -3.66
C ALA A 54 8.35 -0.88 -4.17
N VAL A 55 7.69 -0.26 -5.16
CA VAL A 55 8.06 1.09 -5.64
C VAL A 55 7.86 2.12 -4.52
N SER A 56 6.74 2.03 -3.80
CA SER A 56 6.42 2.94 -2.70
C SER A 56 7.41 2.80 -1.54
N ARG A 57 7.86 1.59 -1.23
CA ARG A 57 8.93 1.32 -0.25
C ARG A 57 10.18 2.11 -0.61
N ARG A 58 10.68 1.93 -1.82
CA ARG A 58 11.89 2.61 -2.33
C ARG A 58 11.73 4.13 -2.28
N LEU A 59 10.57 4.66 -2.66
CA LEU A 59 10.30 6.10 -2.58
C LEU A 59 10.38 6.61 -1.14
N ILE A 60 9.68 5.96 -0.21
CA ILE A 60 9.58 6.41 1.19
C ILE A 60 10.94 6.32 1.89
N GLU A 61 11.70 5.25 1.65
CA GLU A 61 13.10 5.12 2.10
C GLU A 61 13.99 6.22 1.52
N SER A 62 13.86 6.54 0.23
CA SER A 62 14.66 7.59 -0.43
C SER A 62 14.41 9.00 0.13
N VAL A 63 13.23 9.24 0.72
CA VAL A 63 12.89 10.51 1.36
C VAL A 63 13.09 10.49 2.88
N GLY A 64 13.84 9.50 3.39
CA GLY A 64 14.32 9.46 4.77
C GLY A 64 13.36 8.83 5.78
N VAL A 65 12.37 8.06 5.33
CA VAL A 65 11.47 7.33 6.21
C VAL A 65 11.87 5.85 6.25
N PRO A 66 12.32 5.33 7.40
CA PRO A 66 12.66 3.91 7.51
C PRO A 66 11.40 3.05 7.35
N VAL A 67 11.57 1.86 6.78
CA VAL A 67 10.50 0.87 6.62
C VAL A 67 10.84 -0.38 7.43
N GLU A 68 9.89 -0.81 8.24
CA GLU A 68 10.00 -2.04 9.03
C GLU A 68 8.92 -3.06 8.64
N GLU A 69 9.17 -4.33 8.92
CA GLU A 69 8.15 -5.36 8.77
C GLU A 69 7.06 -5.18 9.82
N GLY A 70 5.80 -5.18 9.41
CA GLY A 70 4.69 -5.01 10.34
C GLY A 70 3.32 -4.87 9.68
N PRO A 71 2.24 -4.95 10.47
CA PRO A 71 0.87 -4.87 9.95
C PRO A 71 0.51 -3.44 9.51
N ASP A 72 -0.58 -3.30 8.76
CA ASP A 72 -1.25 -2.01 8.59
C ASP A 72 -1.81 -1.55 9.94
N ARG A 73 -1.18 -0.51 10.52
CA ARG A 73 -1.54 0.06 11.83
C ARG A 73 -2.90 0.78 11.83
N TRP A 74 -3.51 0.99 10.66
CA TRP A 74 -4.81 1.64 10.51
C TRP A 74 -5.98 0.66 10.42
N ILE A 75 -5.68 -0.64 10.44
CA ILE A 75 -6.70 -1.69 10.55
C ILE A 75 -6.94 -1.91 12.05
N ARG A 76 -8.08 -1.39 12.53
CA ARG A 76 -8.74 -1.90 13.73
C ARG A 76 -9.63 -3.07 13.37
#